data_AF-A0A076MTE2-F1
#
_entry.id   AF-A0A076MTE2-F1
#
_cell.length_a   1.000
_cell.length_b   1.000
_cell.length_c   1.000
_cell.angle_alpha   90.00
_cell.angle_beta   90.00
_cell.angle_gamma   90.00
#
_symmetry.space_group_name_H-M   'P 1'
#
loop_
_entity.id
_entity.type
_entity.pdbx_description
1 polymer ?
#
loop_
_entity_poly.entity_id
_entity_poly.type
_entity_poly.pdbx_seq_one_letter_code
_entity_poly.pdbx_strand_id
1 'polypeptide(L)'
;MRRDVRRSFSNPDQTSTYPRDRANPRLPARRRDQGFSSPEELVSVLTVTFAAEGPGSVVDEIMRRAWLSGARLLAVRRDDVPGGGDIAGTLRYTPTA
;
A
#
# COMPACT_ATOMS: atom_id res chain seq x y z
N MET A 1 33.25 -6.41 -36.49
CA MET A 1 32.02 -7.25 -36.51
C MET A 1 31.63 -7.55 -35.07
N ARG A 2 30.75 -6.74 -34.45
CA ARG A 2 30.29 -6.93 -33.07
C ARG A 2 28.89 -7.54 -33.10
N ARG A 3 28.64 -8.61 -32.33
CA ARG A 3 27.29 -9.07 -32.00
C ARG A 3 27.20 -9.34 -30.52
N ASP A 4 26.41 -8.50 -29.87
CA ASP A 4 25.96 -8.61 -28.48
C ASP A 4 25.17 -9.90 -28.27
N VAL A 5 25.56 -10.67 -27.26
CA VAL A 5 24.76 -11.79 -26.74
C VAL A 5 24.01 -11.26 -25.53
N ARG A 6 22.80 -10.73 -25.76
CA ARG A 6 21.82 -10.53 -24.68
C ARG A 6 21.36 -11.90 -24.20
N ARG A 7 21.84 -12.35 -23.03
CA ARG A 7 21.21 -13.46 -22.30
C ARG A 7 19.91 -12.97 -21.70
N SER A 8 18.81 -13.31 -22.36
CA SER A 8 17.47 -13.27 -21.80
C SER A 8 17.37 -14.37 -20.74
N PHE A 9 17.46 -14.02 -19.46
CA PHE A 9 17.06 -14.95 -18.41
C PHE A 9 15.53 -14.93 -18.34
N SER A 10 14.91 -15.89 -19.04
CA SER A 10 13.53 -16.30 -18.78
C SER A 10 13.48 -16.88 -17.37
N ASN A 11 12.62 -16.33 -16.50
CA ASN A 11 12.41 -16.83 -15.15
C ASN A 11 11.26 -17.84 -15.18
N PRO A 12 11.50 -19.16 -15.08
CA PRO A 12 10.47 -20.18 -15.26
C PRO A 12 9.55 -20.39 -14.05
N ASP A 13 9.77 -19.69 -12.93
CA ASP A 13 9.04 -19.95 -11.68
C ASP A 13 7.94 -18.93 -11.33
N GLN A 14 7.46 -18.14 -12.29
CA GLN A 14 6.23 -17.36 -12.09
C GLN A 14 4.97 -18.22 -12.30
N THR A 15 4.83 -19.30 -11.54
CA THR A 15 3.53 -19.92 -11.32
C THR A 15 2.72 -19.00 -10.40
N SER A 16 2.05 -18.04 -11.02
CA SER A 16 0.96 -17.24 -10.44
C SER A 16 -0.03 -18.15 -9.72
N THR A 17 0.08 -18.27 -8.40
CA THR A 17 -0.86 -18.94 -7.49
C THR A 17 -2.13 -18.09 -7.29
N TYR A 18 -2.62 -17.48 -8.36
CA TYR A 18 -3.99 -16.99 -8.44
C TYR A 18 -4.73 -17.94 -9.38
N PRO A 19 -5.73 -18.69 -8.88
CA PRO A 19 -6.58 -19.48 -9.75
C PRO A 19 -7.34 -18.52 -10.67
N ARG A 20 -6.87 -18.41 -11.93
CA ARG A 20 -7.64 -17.82 -13.01
C ARG A 20 -8.81 -18.76 -13.30
N ASP A 21 -9.98 -18.29 -12.91
CA ASP A 21 -11.25 -18.64 -13.53
C ASP A 21 -11.70 -20.11 -13.38
N ARG A 22 -12.32 -20.41 -12.23
CA ARG A 22 -13.54 -21.19 -12.28
C ARG A 22 -14.67 -20.17 -12.25
N ALA A 23 -15.41 -20.09 -13.36
CA ALA A 23 -16.69 -19.41 -13.45
C ALA A 23 -17.44 -19.49 -12.13
N ASN A 24 -17.63 -18.36 -11.45
CA ASN A 24 -18.32 -18.30 -10.16
C ASN A 24 -19.82 -18.49 -10.42
N PRO A 25 -20.39 -19.70 -10.25
CA PRO A 25 -21.77 -19.95 -10.61
C PRO A 25 -22.60 -19.55 -9.39
N ARG A 26 -23.23 -18.38 -9.50
CA ARG A 26 -24.27 -17.84 -8.60
C ARG A 26 -23.77 -17.04 -7.39
N LEU A 27 -23.17 -15.88 -7.63
CA LEU A 27 -23.51 -14.74 -6.78
C LEU A 27 -24.94 -14.31 -7.18
N PRO A 28 -25.91 -14.24 -6.24
CA PRO A 28 -27.22 -13.72 -6.57
C PRO A 28 -27.04 -12.31 -7.12
N ALA A 29 -27.66 -12.02 -8.27
CA ALA A 29 -27.69 -10.67 -8.82
C ALA A 29 -28.19 -9.75 -7.71
N ARG A 30 -27.33 -8.85 -7.22
CA ARG A 30 -27.74 -7.83 -6.25
C ARG A 30 -28.94 -7.10 -6.85
N ARG A 31 -30.08 -7.19 -6.16
CA ARG A 31 -31.31 -6.46 -6.48
C ARG A 31 -30.96 -4.97 -6.47
N ARG A 32 -31.08 -4.29 -7.62
CA ARG A 32 -30.64 -2.89 -7.83
C ARG A 32 -31.45 -1.86 -7.02
N ASP A 33 -32.46 -2.31 -6.30
CA ASP A 33 -33.40 -1.51 -5.51
C ASP A 33 -33.05 -1.45 -4.01
N GLN A 34 -32.01 -2.13 -3.55
CA GLN A 34 -31.46 -1.91 -2.21
C GLN A 34 -30.48 -0.74 -2.24
N GLY A 35 -31.02 0.47 -2.35
CA GLY A 35 -30.28 1.69 -2.04
C GLY A 35 -30.06 1.82 -0.53
N PHE A 36 -28.97 2.46 -0.14
CA PHE A 36 -28.74 2.88 1.24
C PHE A 36 -29.89 3.80 1.64
N SER A 37 -30.58 3.45 2.73
CA SER A 37 -31.85 4.12 3.08
C SER A 37 -31.61 5.48 3.74
N SER A 38 -30.36 5.77 4.11
CA SER A 38 -29.99 7.05 4.68
C SER A 38 -28.49 7.39 4.53
N PRO A 39 -28.13 8.70 4.55
CA PRO A 39 -26.74 9.15 4.45
C PRO A 39 -25.87 8.72 5.67
N GLU A 40 -26.45 8.51 6.85
CA GLU A 40 -25.73 7.97 8.01
C GLU A 40 -25.36 6.49 7.87
N GLU A 41 -26.16 5.70 7.13
CA GLU A 41 -25.81 4.32 6.76
C GLU A 41 -24.59 4.29 5.82
N LEU A 42 -24.53 5.24 4.87
CA LEU A 42 -23.38 5.43 3.99
C LEU A 42 -22.11 5.80 4.80
N VAL A 43 -22.20 6.72 5.76
CA VAL A 43 -21.05 7.17 6.58
C VAL A 43 -20.52 6.05 7.49
N SER A 44 -21.41 5.24 8.06
CA SER A 44 -21.03 4.07 8.87
C SER A 44 -20.25 3.03 8.04
N VAL A 45 -20.65 2.79 6.78
CA VAL A 45 -19.97 1.84 5.88
C VAL A 45 -18.68 2.42 5.28
N LEU A 46 -18.55 3.75 5.13
CA LEU A 46 -17.40 4.41 4.51
C LEU A 46 -16.32 4.92 5.48
N THR A 47 -16.48 4.71 6.79
CA THR A 47 -15.47 5.14 7.75
C THR A 47 -14.21 4.27 7.64
N VAL A 48 -13.19 4.78 6.94
CA VAL A 48 -11.86 4.16 6.86
C VAL A 48 -11.07 4.55 8.10
N THR A 49 -11.00 3.63 9.07
CA THR A 49 -10.11 3.78 10.23
C THR A 49 -8.76 3.16 9.89
N PHE A 50 -7.69 3.91 10.14
CA PHE A 50 -6.33 3.38 10.08
C PHE A 50 -5.96 2.86 11.47
N ALA A 51 -5.39 1.65 11.52
CA ALA A 51 -4.80 1.17 12.75
C ALA A 51 -3.59 2.07 13.11
N ALA A 52 -3.51 2.48 14.38
CA ALA A 52 -2.39 3.28 14.86
C ALA A 52 -1.07 2.48 14.86
N GLU A 53 -1.16 1.16 15.07
CA GLU A 53 -0.02 0.24 15.09
C GLU A 53 -0.34 -1.04 14.32
N GLY A 54 0.70 -1.76 13.90
CA GLY A 54 0.61 -3.02 13.17
C GLY A 54 0.77 -2.89 11.65
N PRO A 55 0.81 -4.02 10.93
CA PRO A 55 1.08 -4.05 9.50
C PRO A 55 0.06 -3.23 8.70
N GLY A 56 0.55 -2.32 7.85
CA GLY A 56 -0.30 -1.43 7.06
C GLY A 56 -0.71 -0.15 7.79
N SER A 57 -0.01 0.19 8.88
CA SER A 57 -0.14 1.49 9.54
C SER A 57 0.23 2.65 8.61
N VAL A 58 -0.13 3.87 9.00
CA VAL A 58 0.29 5.09 8.29
C VAL A 58 1.82 5.19 8.26
N VAL A 59 2.48 4.78 9.35
CA VAL A 59 3.95 4.75 9.43
C VAL A 59 4.53 3.79 8.38
N ASP A 60 3.96 2.60 8.22
CA ASP A 60 4.41 1.64 7.20
C ASP A 60 4.28 2.20 5.79
N GLU A 61 3.17 2.89 5.50
CA GLU A 61 2.96 3.51 4.19
C GLU A 61 3.95 4.66 3.93
N ILE A 62 4.25 5.49 4.94
CA ILE A 62 5.28 6.53 4.85
C ILE A 62 6.65 5.89 4.57
N MET A 63 7.01 4.85 5.32
CA MET A 63 8.27 4.12 5.13
C MET A 63 8.35 3.50 3.74
N ARG A 64 7.27 2.89 3.25
CA ARG A 64 7.18 2.33 1.90
C ARG A 64 7.42 3.40 0.85
N ARG A 65 6.74 4.55 0.95
CA ARG A 65 6.88 5.64 -0.03
C ARG A 65 8.27 6.28 0.01
N ALA A 66 8.82 6.48 1.21
CA ALA A 66 10.17 6.99 1.39
C ALA A 66 11.21 6.03 0.78
N TRP A 67 11.06 4.72 1.00
CA TRP A 67 11.92 3.72 0.38
C TRP A 67 11.85 3.76 -1.15
N LEU A 68 10.63 3.78 -1.70
CA LEU A 68 10.41 3.82 -3.15
C LEU A 68 10.89 5.12 -3.81
N SER A 69 10.96 6.24 -3.06
CA SER A 69 11.51 7.51 -3.55
C SER A 69 13.04 7.60 -3.43
N GLY A 70 13.70 6.57 -2.89
CA GLY A 70 15.15 6.55 -2.70
C GLY A 70 15.61 7.32 -1.45
N ALA A 71 14.74 7.49 -0.46
CA ALA A 71 15.14 8.02 0.83
C ALA A 71 16.00 7.01 1.61
N ARG A 72 16.83 7.52 2.52
CA ARG A 72 17.57 6.69 3.47
C ARG A 72 16.72 6.49 4.72
N LEU A 73 16.41 5.24 5.07
CA LEU A 73 15.71 4.89 6.30
C LEU A 73 16.70 4.52 7.41
N LEU A 74 16.43 4.98 8.62
CA LEU A 74 17.21 4.70 9.82
C LEU A 74 16.29 4.17 10.91
N ALA A 75 16.67 3.04 11.52
CA ALA A 75 16.02 2.55 12.73
C ALA A 75 16.73 3.15 13.95
N VAL A 76 16.01 3.93 14.76
CA VAL A 76 16.53 4.63 15.94
C VAL A 76 15.69 4.28 17.17
N ARG A 77 16.18 4.60 18.38
CA ARG A 77 15.34 4.49 19.59
C ARG A 77 14.30 5.62 19.59
N ARG A 78 13.17 5.37 20.24
CA ARG A 78 12.08 6.36 20.36
C ARG A 78 12.58 7.67 20.96
N ASP A 79 13.43 7.59 21.98
CA ASP A 79 14.00 8.76 22.68
C ASP A 79 14.95 9.57 21.78
N ASP A 80 15.44 8.98 20.69
CA ASP A 80 16.30 9.67 19.71
C ASP A 80 15.49 10.36 18.60
N VAL A 81 14.16 10.16 18.53
CA VAL A 81 13.31 10.77 17.49
C VAL A 81 13.06 12.24 17.86
N PRO A 82 13.47 13.21 17.02
CA PRO A 82 13.18 14.63 17.26
C PRO A 82 11.68 14.89 17.43
N GLY A 83 11.32 15.59 18.50
CA GLY A 83 9.92 15.90 18.82
C GLY A 83 9.13 14.75 19.46
N GLY A 84 9.76 13.58 19.71
CA GLY A 84 9.15 12.47 20.46
C GLY A 84 8.01 11.73 19.74
N GLY A 85 7.81 11.99 18.45
CA GLY A 85 6.84 11.28 17.61
C GLY A 85 7.31 9.88 17.23
N ASP A 86 6.48 9.16 16.49
CA ASP A 86 6.81 7.80 16.03
C ASP A 86 7.88 7.81 14.93
N ILE A 87 7.97 8.90 14.16
CA ILE A 87 8.94 9.10 13.07
C ILE A 87 9.34 10.58 12.94
N ALA A 88 10.52 10.82 12.37
CA ALA A 88 10.98 12.13 11.94
C ALA A 88 11.75 12.01 10.61
N GLY A 89 11.88 13.12 9.87
CA GLY A 89 12.57 13.12 8.57
C GLY A 89 13.29 14.42 8.28
N THR A 90 14.45 14.31 7.62
CA THR A 90 15.19 15.45 7.07
C THR A 90 14.91 15.57 5.57
N LEU A 91 14.42 16.73 5.13
CA LEU A 91 14.09 16.98 3.74
C LEU A 91 15.28 17.62 3.01
N ARG A 92 15.42 17.33 1.71
CA ARG A 92 16.45 17.95 0.86
C ARG A 92 16.14 19.40 0.52
N TYR A 93 14.86 19.75 0.47
CA TYR A 93 14.36 21.06 0.12
C TYR A 93 13.30 21.49 1.13
N THR A 94 13.15 22.79 1.30
CA THR A 94 12.08 23.37 2.13
C THR A 94 10.72 23.09 1.46
N PRO A 95 9.75 22.50 2.18
CA PRO A 95 8.41 22.31 1.64
C PRO A 95 7.73 23.68 1.48
N THR A 96 7.10 23.89 0.33
CA THR A 96 6.17 25.02 0.13
C THR A 96 4.80 24.60 0.67
N ALA A 97 4.12 25.55 1.33
CA ALA A 97 2.76 25.39 1.84
C ALA A 97 1.70 25.50 0.74
#